data_AF-A0A0F9GBR3-F1
#
_entry.id   AF-A0A0F9GBR3-F1
#
_cell.length_a   1.000
_cell.length_b   1.000
_cell.length_c   1.000
_cell.angle_alpha   90.00
_cell.angle_beta   90.00
_cell.angle_gamma   90.00
#
_symmetry.space_group_name_H-M   'P 1'
#
loop_
_entity.id
_entity.type
_entity.pdbx_description
1 polymer ?
#
loop_
_entity_poly.entity_id
_entity_poly.type
_entity_poly.pdbx_seq_one_letter_code
_entity_poly.pdbx_strand_id
1 'polypeptide(L)'
;MSKKKRIMYKYKLMKGNQILYIGITNDLKRRAREHKGEGHKGSMKIFGRAVTEESARQWEIAELEKYKRSHGGNLPKYNKKIG
;
A
#
# COMPACT_ATOMS: atom_id res chain seq x y z
N MET A 1 16.55 22.38 11.90
CA MET A 1 15.59 21.68 11.02
C MET A 1 15.23 20.33 11.61
N SER A 2 13.98 20.10 11.98
CA SER A 2 13.53 18.81 12.52
C SER A 2 13.58 17.72 11.44
N LYS A 3 14.29 16.62 11.72
CA LYS A 3 14.41 15.48 10.80
C LYS A 3 13.03 14.85 10.60
N LYS A 4 12.51 14.81 9.36
CA LYS A 4 11.22 14.15 9.05
C LYS A 4 11.26 12.69 9.56
N LYS A 5 10.28 12.30 10.37
CA LYS A 5 10.24 10.97 11.00
C LYS A 5 10.01 9.88 9.94
N ARG A 6 10.77 8.79 10.04
CA ARG A 6 10.65 7.61 9.17
C ARG A 6 9.75 6.55 9.82
N ILE A 7 8.45 6.79 9.77
CA ILE A 7 7.44 5.97 10.47
C ILE A 7 6.46 5.28 9.52
N MET A 8 6.53 5.58 8.22
CA MET A 8 5.57 5.04 7.25
C MET A 8 6.12 3.77 6.60
N TYR A 9 5.32 2.73 6.64
CA TYR A 9 5.56 1.47 5.94
C TYR A 9 4.80 1.45 4.62
N LYS A 10 5.44 0.85 3.63
CA LYS A 10 4.90 0.58 2.31
C LYS A 10 4.50 -0.89 2.25
N TYR A 11 3.32 -1.22 1.74
CA TYR A 11 2.87 -2.61 1.70
C TYR A 11 1.99 -2.89 0.48
N LYS A 12 1.83 -4.19 0.22
CA LYS A 12 0.86 -4.73 -0.73
C LYS A 12 0.01 -5.80 -0.04
N LEU A 13 -1.29 -5.79 -0.25
CA LEU A 13 -2.15 -6.91 0.08
C LEU A 13 -2.19 -7.86 -1.12
N MET A 14 -1.83 -9.12 -0.92
CA MET A 14 -1.70 -10.10 -1.99
C MET A 14 -2.51 -11.35 -1.71
N LYS A 15 -3.07 -11.98 -2.76
CA LYS A 15 -3.62 -13.34 -2.71
C LYS A 15 -2.97 -14.15 -3.81
N GLY A 16 -2.06 -15.05 -3.44
CA GLY A 16 -1.17 -15.70 -4.40
C GLY A 16 -0.34 -14.66 -5.16
N ASN A 17 -0.37 -14.71 -6.49
CA ASN A 17 0.35 -13.79 -7.37
C ASN A 17 -0.42 -12.49 -7.67
N GLN A 18 -1.67 -12.36 -7.19
CA GLN A 18 -2.50 -11.19 -7.46
C GLN A 18 -2.28 -10.11 -6.39
N ILE A 19 -2.01 -8.87 -6.83
CA ILE A 19 -2.02 -7.69 -5.97
C ILE A 19 -3.46 -7.19 -5.85
N LEU A 20 -3.97 -7.17 -4.63
CA LEU A 20 -5.35 -6.77 -4.32
C LEU A 20 -5.45 -5.36 -3.75
N TYR A 21 -4.39 -4.91 -3.07
CA TYR A 21 -4.27 -3.56 -2.55
C TYR A 21 -2.81 -3.11 -2.53
N ILE A 22 -2.56 -1.84 -2.82
CA ILE A 22 -1.27 -1.17 -2.62
C ILE A 22 -1.53 0.01 -1.69
N GLY A 23 -0.72 0.15 -0.63
CA GLY A 23 -0.76 1.39 0.13
C GLY A 23 0.29 1.52 1.22
N ILE A 24 0.08 2.52 2.06
CA ILE A 24 1.01 2.93 3.12
C ILE A 24 0.33 2.99 4.49
N THR A 25 1.08 2.78 5.56
CA THR A 25 0.57 2.92 6.94
C THR A 25 1.70 3.17 7.94
N ASN A 26 1.44 3.92 9.00
CA ASN A 26 2.31 3.99 10.17
C ASN A 26 2.03 2.88 11.20
N ASP A 27 0.90 2.17 11.07
CA ASP A 27 0.49 1.06 11.93
C ASP A 27 0.02 -0.12 11.09
N LEU A 28 0.89 -1.12 10.99
CA LEU A 28 0.65 -2.35 10.22
C LEU A 28 -0.42 -3.23 10.88
N LYS A 29 -0.43 -3.31 12.21
CA LYS A 29 -1.36 -4.18 12.94
C LYS A 29 -2.79 -3.66 12.83
N ARG A 30 -2.99 -2.36 13.04
CA ARG A 30 -4.29 -1.71 12.83
C ARG A 30 -4.75 -1.88 11.39
N ARG A 31 -3.89 -1.60 10.40
CA ARG A 31 -4.29 -1.67 9.00
C ARG A 31 -4.63 -3.09 8.55
N ALA A 32 -3.91 -4.10 9.05
CA ALA A 32 -4.25 -5.50 8.78
C ALA A 32 -5.61 -5.90 9.35
N ARG A 33 -5.96 -5.41 10.56
CA ARG A 33 -7.30 -5.63 11.15
C ARG A 33 -8.40 -4.95 10.34
N GLU A 34 -8.17 -3.72 9.90
CA GLU A 34 -9.11 -2.98 9.05
C GLU A 34 -9.40 -3.75 7.76
N HIS A 35 -8.37 -4.22 7.05
CA HIS A 35 -8.57 -5.04 5.86
C HIS A 35 -9.36 -6.31 6.13
N LYS A 36 -9.10 -6.99 7.25
CA LYS A 36 -9.89 -8.16 7.64
C LYS A 36 -11.35 -7.80 7.91
N GLY A 37 -11.60 -6.68 8.60
CA GLY A 37 -12.95 -6.17 8.89
C GLY A 37 -13.71 -5.68 7.65
N GLU A 38 -12.99 -5.10 6.68
CA GLU A 38 -13.50 -4.73 5.35
C GLU A 38 -13.78 -5.95 4.45
N GLY A 39 -13.48 -7.17 4.93
CA GLY A 39 -13.67 -8.41 4.18
C GLY A 39 -12.63 -8.63 3.07
N HIS A 40 -11.56 -7.82 3.03
CA HIS A 40 -10.48 -8.00 2.07
C HIS A 40 -9.80 -9.34 2.30
N LYS A 41 -9.63 -10.10 1.20
CA LYS A 41 -8.94 -11.38 1.23
C LYS A 41 -7.46 -11.15 0.91
N GLY A 42 -6.56 -11.90 1.53
CA GLY A 42 -5.13 -11.86 1.24
C GLY A 42 -4.25 -11.60 2.45
N SER A 43 -2.96 -11.51 2.20
CA SER A 43 -1.91 -11.32 3.19
C SER A 43 -1.16 -10.02 2.91
N MET A 44 -0.90 -9.25 3.97
CA MET A 44 -0.15 -8.00 3.89
C MET A 44 1.34 -8.31 3.80
N LYS A 45 2.01 -7.81 2.76
CA LYS A 45 3.46 -7.91 2.56
C LYS A 45 4.10 -6.53 2.58
N ILE A 46 5.04 -6.35 3.50
CA ILE A 46 5.77 -5.08 3.69
C ILE A 46 6.89 -4.98 2.65
N PHE A 47 7.10 -3.78 2.11
CA PHE A 47 8.14 -3.47 1.14
C PHE A 47 9.18 -2.52 1.71
N GLY A 48 10.33 -3.07 2.10
CA GLY A 48 11.48 -2.33 2.61
C GLY A 48 11.29 -1.81 4.04
N ARG A 49 12.16 -0.88 4.43
CA ARG A 49 12.15 -0.25 5.77
C ARG A 49 11.16 0.91 5.82
N ALA A 50 10.82 1.35 7.04
CA ALA A 50 10.02 2.55 7.25
C ALA A 50 10.71 3.79 6.64
N VAL A 51 9.91 4.63 5.99
CA VAL A 51 10.35 5.85 5.30
C VAL A 51 9.56 7.06 5.79
N THR A 52 9.91 8.25 5.31
CA THR A 52 9.11 9.45 5.54
C THR A 52 7.76 9.33 4.84
N GLU A 53 6.78 10.07 5.32
CA GLU A 53 5.44 10.09 4.72
C GLU A 53 5.46 10.52 3.26
N GLU A 54 6.24 11.53 2.92
CA GLU A 54 6.41 12.01 1.54
C GLU A 54 6.94 10.90 0.61
N SER A 55 8.01 10.20 1.01
CA SER A 55 8.57 9.11 0.21
C SER A 55 7.63 7.90 0.15
N ALA A 56 6.82 7.67 1.19
CA ALA A 56 5.80 6.62 1.18
C ALA A 56 4.69 6.93 0.16
N ARG A 57 4.17 8.17 0.16
CA ARG A 57 3.13 8.62 -0.79
C ARG A 57 3.63 8.59 -2.23
N GLN A 58 4.84 9.11 -2.50
CA GLN A 58 5.43 9.04 -3.84
C GLN A 58 5.57 7.60 -4.33
N TRP A 59 5.97 6.68 -3.45
CA TRP A 59 6.03 5.26 -3.78
C TRP A 59 4.65 4.67 -4.08
N GLU A 60 3.63 4.99 -3.27
CA GLU A 60 2.26 4.51 -3.47
C GLU A 60 1.71 4.92 -4.84
N ILE A 61 1.83 6.20 -5.19
CA ILE A 61 1.41 6.74 -6.48
C ILE A 61 2.16 6.04 -7.62
N ALA A 62 3.49 5.96 -7.55
CA ALA A 62 4.30 5.34 -8.58
C ALA A 62 3.95 3.84 -8.78
N GLU A 63 3.67 3.13 -7.70
CA GLU A 63 3.33 1.71 -7.74
C GLU A 63 1.92 1.47 -8.27
N LEU A 64 0.95 2.34 -7.94
CA LEU A 64 -0.40 2.32 -8.50
C LEU A 64 -0.40 2.63 -9.99
N GLU A 65 0.37 3.64 -10.43
CA GLU A 65 0.52 3.96 -11.85
C GLU A 65 1.23 2.84 -12.63
N LYS A 66 2.23 2.20 -12.02
CA LYS A 66 2.84 0.99 -12.58
C LYS A 66 1.82 -0.14 -12.74
N TYR A 67 0.96 -0.36 -11.74
CA TYR A 67 -0.09 -1.38 -11.81
C TYR A 67 -1.09 -1.06 -12.93
N LYS A 68 -1.57 0.19 -13.02
CA LYS A 68 -2.50 0.63 -14.07
C LYS A 68 -1.96 0.38 -15.47
N ARG A 69 -0.68 0.69 -15.70
CA ARG A 69 -0.03 0.45 -17.01
C ARG A 69 -0.06 -1.02 -17.43
N SER A 70 0.02 -1.96 -16.50
CA SER A 70 -0.05 -3.40 -16.81
C SER A 70 -1.45 -4.00 -16.73
N HIS A 71 -2.45 -3.26 -16.23
CA HIS A 71 -3.83 -3.76 -16.02
C HIS A 71 -4.87 -2.91 -16.75
N GLY A 72 -4.52 -2.34 -17.91
CA GLY A 72 -5.45 -1.61 -18.77
C GLY A 72 -6.06 -0.37 -18.10
N GLY A 73 -5.29 0.32 -17.26
CA GLY A 73 -5.75 1.52 -16.54
C GLY A 73 -6.48 1.23 -15.22
N ASN A 74 -6.75 -0.03 -14.90
CA ASN A 74 -7.47 -0.42 -13.69
C ASN A 74 -6.60 -0.37 -12.44
N LEU A 75 -7.22 -0.06 -11.30
CA LEU A 75 -6.58 -0.15 -9.98
C LEU A 75 -6.65 -1.59 -9.43
N PRO A 76 -5.83 -1.93 -8.42
CA PRO A 76 -6.02 -3.16 -7.66
C PRO A 76 -7.44 -3.25 -7.10
N LYS A 77 -7.96 -4.47 -6.99
CA LYS A 77 -9.37 -4.75 -6.65
C LYS A 77 -9.95 -3.92 -5.49
N TYR A 78 -9.16 -3.67 -4.45
CA TYR A 78 -9.59 -2.97 -3.25
C TYR A 78 -9.11 -1.50 -3.16
N ASN A 79 -8.31 -1.03 -4.11
CA ASN A 79 -7.95 0.39 -4.20
C ASN A 79 -9.09 1.17 -4.86
N LYS A 80 -9.76 2.04 -4.08
CA LYS A 80 -10.88 2.86 -4.57
C LYS A 80 -10.43 4.15 -5.28
N LYS A 81 -9.24 4.65 -4.92
CA LYS A 81 -8.63 5.87 -5.48
C LYS A 81 -7.12 5.79 -5.33
N ILE A 82 -6.43 6.60 -6.11
CA ILE A 82 -5.03 6.92 -5.86
C ILE A 82 -5.01 7.90 -4.68
N GLY A 83 -4.15 7.61 -3.70
CA GLY A 83 -3.95 8.43 -2.51
C GLY A 83 -2.87 9.47 -2.72
#